data_AF-A0A081NC18-F1
#
_entry.id   AF-A0A081NC18-F1
#
_cell.length_a   1.000
_cell.length_b   1.000
_cell.length_c   1.000
_cell.angle_alpha   90.00
_cell.angle_beta   90.00
_cell.angle_gamma   90.00
#
_symmetry.space_group_name_H-M   'P 1'
#
loop_
_entity.id
_entity.type
_entity.pdbx_description
1 polymer ?
#
loop_
_entity_poly.entity_id
_entity_poly.type
_entity_poly.pdbx_seq_one_letter_code
_entity_poly.pdbx_strand_id
1 'polypeptide(L)' 'MYFDNLASLLHMDGHGLFVWSAYLISLVVVLWNLVSPLVAHRRVLKTIKRQKLLTNRRPIRLQGEMS' A
#
# COMPACT_ATOMS: atom_id res chain seq x y z
N MET A 1 16.79 20.27 -37.34
CA MET A 1 15.63 19.80 -36.56
C MET A 1 15.98 18.45 -35.97
N TYR A 2 16.65 18.42 -34.81
CA TYR A 2 17.36 17.22 -34.31
C TYR A 2 16.59 16.45 -33.22
N PHE A 3 15.42 16.94 -32.80
CA PHE A 3 14.61 16.33 -31.73
C PHE A 3 13.11 16.59 -31.96
N ASP A 4 12.56 16.19 -33.10
CA ASP A 4 11.14 16.44 -33.40
C ASP A 4 10.16 15.52 -32.65
N ASN A 5 10.61 14.52 -31.90
CA ASN A 5 9.66 13.61 -31.26
C ASN A 5 10.19 12.92 -30.00
N LEU A 6 9.34 12.85 -28.98
CA LEU A 6 9.51 11.99 -27.80
C LEU A 6 9.76 10.52 -28.21
N ALA A 7 9.23 10.12 -29.37
CA ALA A 7 9.48 8.82 -29.98
C ALA A 7 10.96 8.56 -30.33
N SER A 8 11.75 9.60 -30.64
CA SER A 8 13.19 9.47 -30.95
C SER A 8 14.05 9.34 -29.69
N LEU A 9 13.56 9.82 -28.54
CA LEU A 9 14.15 9.58 -27.21
C LEU A 9 13.81 8.18 -26.68
N LEU A 10 12.61 7.68 -27.01
CA LEU A 10 12.19 6.28 -26.77
C LEU A 10 12.87 5.28 -27.70
N HIS A 11 13.31 5.71 -28.89
CA HIS A 11 13.99 4.88 -29.88
C HIS A 11 15.36 5.46 -30.25
N MET A 12 16.18 5.80 -29.25
CA MET A 12 17.63 5.89 -29.48
C MET A 12 18.13 4.49 -29.82
N ASP A 13 18.17 4.19 -31.12
CA ASP A 13 18.85 3.03 -31.72
C ASP A 13 18.44 1.64 -31.18
N GLY A 14 17.17 1.49 -30.78
CA GLY A 14 16.60 0.20 -30.35
C GLY A 14 16.75 -0.13 -28.85
N HIS A 15 17.41 0.72 -28.06
CA HIS A 15 17.66 0.45 -26.64
C HIS A 15 16.68 1.10 -25.66
N GLY A 16 15.86 2.06 -26.09
CA GLY A 16 14.97 2.76 -25.16
C GLY A 16 13.91 1.86 -24.53
N LEU A 17 13.46 0.79 -25.21
CA LEU A 17 12.51 -0.17 -24.64
C LEU A 17 13.08 -0.86 -23.38
N PHE A 18 14.38 -1.15 -23.33
CA PHE A 18 15.04 -1.76 -22.18
C PHE A 18 15.13 -0.80 -20.99
N VAL A 19 15.46 0.47 -21.26
CA VAL A 19 15.57 1.51 -20.24
C VAL A 19 14.20 1.73 -19.58
N TRP A 20 13.16 1.92 -20.38
CA TRP A 20 11.79 2.09 -19.88
C TRP A 20 11.28 0.85 -19.14
N SER A 21 11.63 -0.35 -19.59
CA SER A 21 11.29 -1.59 -18.89
C SER A 21 11.97 -1.66 -17.51
N ALA A 22 13.25 -1.31 -17.41
CA ALA A 22 13.97 -1.28 -16.14
C ALA A 22 13.40 -0.24 -15.16
N TYR A 23 13.05 0.96 -15.67
CA TYR A 23 12.33 1.98 -14.88
C TYR A 23 10.96 1.49 -14.43
N LEU A 24 10.18 0.84 -15.31
CA LEU A 24 8.86 0.32 -14.99
C LEU A 24 8.93 -0.75 -13.90
N ILE A 25 9.85 -1.73 -14.03
CA ILE A 25 10.05 -2.78 -13.04
C ILE A 25 10.47 -2.18 -11.70
N SER A 26 11.40 -1.22 -11.72
CA SER A 26 11.84 -0.53 -10.49
C SER A 26 10.69 0.22 -9.82
N LEU A 27 9.88 0.94 -10.61
CA LEU A 27 8.68 1.64 -10.11
C LEU A 27 7.70 0.66 -9.49
N VAL A 28 7.44 -0.49 -10.13
CA VAL A 28 6.56 -1.54 -9.60
C VAL A 28 7.08 -2.08 -8.27
N VAL A 29 8.39 -2.35 -8.14
CA VAL A 29 9.00 -2.82 -6.89
C VAL A 29 8.86 -1.80 -5.77
N VAL A 30 9.13 -0.52 -6.05
CA VAL A 30 8.97 0.57 -5.08
C VAL A 30 7.51 0.71 -4.65
N LEU A 31 6.57 0.73 -5.60
CA LEU A 31 5.14 0.80 -5.32
C LEU A 31 4.67 -0.41 -4.51
N TRP A 32 5.15 -1.62 -4.83
CA TRP A 32 4.84 -2.82 -4.08
C TRP A 32 5.30 -2.72 -2.63
N ASN A 33 6.52 -2.21 -2.43
CA ASN A 33 7.08 -2.00 -1.10
C ASN A 33 6.29 -0.96 -0.29
N LEU A 34 5.75 0.09 -0.94
CA LEU A 34 4.90 1.10 -0.31
C LEU A 34 3.45 0.63 -0.06
N VAL A 35 2.90 -0.20 -0.94
CA VAL A 35 1.53 -0.73 -0.81
C VAL A 35 1.45 -1.78 0.30
N SER A 36 2.48 -2.61 0.46
CA SER A 36 2.58 -3.63 1.52
C SER A 36 2.25 -3.10 2.93
N PRO A 37 2.92 -2.04 3.45
CA PRO A 37 2.60 -1.47 4.76
C PRO A 37 1.23 -0.80 4.78
N LEU A 38 0.78 -0.22 3.67
CA LEU A 38 -0.54 0.42 3.59
C LEU A 38 -1.69 -0.60 3.72
N VAL A 39 -1.54 -1.78 3.09
CA VAL A 39 -2.49 -2.88 3.21
C VAL A 39 -2.46 -3.50 4.60
N ALA A 40 -1.26 -3.70 5.17
CA ALA A 40 -1.10 -4.20 6.53
C ALA A 40 -1.73 -3.26 7.56
N HIS A 41 -1.54 -1.95 7.41
CA HIS A 41 -2.10 -0.94 8.30
C HIS A 41 -3.63 -0.95 8.27
N ARG A 42 -4.24 -1.07 7.08
CA ARG A 42 -5.71 -1.21 6.94
C ARG A 42 -6.26 -2.47 7.62
N ARG A 43 -5.52 -3.59 7.60
CA ARG A 43 -5.92 -4.83 8.30
C ARG A 43 -5.89 -4.64 9.82
N VAL A 44 -4.84 -4.03 10.35
CA VAL A 44 -4.71 -3.76 11.80
C VAL A 44 -5.83 -2.83 12.30
N LEU A 45 -6.12 -1.75 11.57
CA LEU A 45 -7.21 -0.83 11.94
C LEU A 45 -8.59 -1.50 11.93
N LYS A 46 -8.86 -2.41 10.99
CA LYS A 46 -10.11 -3.21 10.99
C LYS A 46 -10.24 -4.07 12.24
N THR A 47 -9.17 -4.71 12.68
CA THR A 47 -9.17 -5.55 13.90
C THR A 47 -9.43 -4.71 15.16
N ILE A 48 -8.80 -3.54 15.28
CA ILE A 48 -8.97 -2.65 16.43
C ILE A 48 -10.42 -2.14 16.52
N LYS A 49 -11.03 -1.74 15.40
CA LYS A 49 -12.45 -1.32 15.38
C LYS A 49 -13.38 -2.43 15.86
N ARG A 50 -13.11 -3.68 15.47
CA ARG A 50 -13.93 -4.84 15.88
C ARG A 50 -13.81 -5.15 17.37
N GLN A 51 -12.62 -5.00 17.96
CA GLN A 51 -12.40 -5.22 19.40
C GLN A 51 -13.03 -4.11 20.26
N LYS A 52 -13.03 -2.85 19.82
CA LYS A 52 -13.69 -1.75 20.54
C LYS A 52 -15.19 -1.99 20.76
N LEU A 53 -15.87 -2.62 19.80
CA LEU A 53 -17.30 -2.92 19.90
C LEU A 53 -17.61 -4.02 20.94
N LEU A 54 -16.68 -4.97 21.14
CA LEU A 54 -16.84 -6.06 22.12
C LEU A 54 -16.43 -5.62 23.53
N THR A 55 -15.40 -4.78 23.66
CA THR A 55 -14.99 -4.20 24.96
C THR A 55 -16.04 -3.23 25.53
N ASN A 56 -16.86 -2.59 24.69
CA ASN A 56 -17.97 -1.74 25.13
C ASN A 56 -19.20 -2.52 25.63
N ARG A 57 -19.10 -3.86 25.74
CA ARG A 57 -20.12 -4.78 26.27
C ARG A 57 -19.59 -5.56 27.49
N ARG A 58 -18.75 -4.96 28.33
CA ARG A 58 -18.60 -5.43 29.71
C ARG A 58 -19.68 -4.73 30.55
N PRO A 59 -20.88 -5.33 30.75
CA PRO A 59 -21.70 -4.89 31.86
C PRO A 59 -20.87 -5.10 33.11
N ILE A 60 -20.71 -4.04 33.87
CA ILE A 60 -20.29 -4.07 35.27
C ILE A 60 -21.39 -4.85 36.01
N ARG A 61 -21.34 -6.18 35.92
CA ARG A 61 -21.93 -7.17 36.82
C ARG A 61 -20.69 -7.93 37.29
N LEU A 62 -20.21 -7.86 38.52
CA LEU A 62 -20.92 -8.01 39.79
C LEU A 62 -20.07 -7.35 40.90
N GLN A 63 -20.02 -6.02 40.96
CA GLN A 63 -19.71 -5.32 42.20
C GLN A 63 -21.03 -5.23 42.97
N GLY A 64 -21.29 -6.11 43.94
CA GLY A 64 -22.36 -5.88 44.92
C GLY A 64 -23.32 -7.02 45.30
N GLU A 65 -23.21 -8.25 44.80
CA GLU A 65 -24.17 -9.33 45.13
C GLU A 65 -23.60 -10.52 45.94
N MET A 66 -22.42 -10.38 46.55
CA MET A 66 -21.92 -11.38 47.52
C MET A 66 -21.42 -10.66 48.76
N SER A 67 -22.39 -10.01 49.42
CA SER A 67 -22.43 -9.71 50.86
C SER A 67 -22.21 -10.96 51.69
#